data_AF-A0A8E1ZVK0-F1
#
_entry.id   AF-A0A8E1ZVK0-F1
#
_cell.length_a   1.000
_cell.length_b   1.000
_cell.length_c   1.000
_cell.angle_alpha   90.00
_cell.angle_beta   90.00
_cell.angle_gamma   90.00
#
_symmetry.space_group_name_H-M   'P 1'
#
loop_
_entity.id
_entity.type
_entity.pdbx_description
1 polymer ?
#
loop_
_entity_poly.entity_id
_entity_poly.type
_entity_poly.pdbx_seq_one_letter_code
_entity_poly.pdbx_strand_id
1 'polypeptide(L)'
;MNNDKVQDEGELIYPDELTEFKGILDANTFTIYGDVSYINLNVKKITNSDISKCPNLKELQATSNKLISIDLTKNVQLTDLQIANNELTELDLSNNAELKELWIDSNKIKTIKAKKFNQLRRIICQDNEISAKSMIELFKAVQHVEKPGGAVAEVSYDTEEDLNEVP
;
A
#
# COMPACT_ATOMS: atom_id res chain seq x y z
N MET A 1 -14.26 -19.25 7.17
CA MET A 1 -13.72 -20.53 7.68
C MET A 1 -12.25 -20.38 7.98
N ASN A 2 -11.84 -20.35 9.22
CA ASN A 2 -10.46 -20.52 9.68
C ASN A 2 -9.77 -21.84 9.15
N ASN A 3 -8.67 -22.24 9.80
CA ASN A 3 -7.87 -23.44 9.54
C ASN A 3 -8.60 -24.78 9.86
N ASP A 4 -9.81 -24.76 10.43
CA ASP A 4 -10.59 -25.96 10.77
C ASP A 4 -11.82 -26.22 9.89
N LYS A 5 -12.10 -25.33 8.93
CA LYS A 5 -13.25 -25.37 8.01
C LYS A 5 -14.62 -25.15 8.67
N VAL A 6 -14.67 -24.64 9.89
CA VAL A 6 -15.89 -24.17 10.59
C VAL A 6 -15.89 -22.63 10.60
N GLN A 7 -17.08 -22.04 10.73
CA GLN A 7 -17.25 -20.60 10.96
C GLN A 7 -17.39 -20.37 12.47
N ASP A 8 -16.42 -19.67 13.07
CA ASP A 8 -16.46 -19.31 14.48
C ASP A 8 -17.25 -18.01 14.73
N GLU A 9 -17.72 -17.84 15.96
CA GLU A 9 -18.39 -16.62 16.42
C GLU A 9 -17.44 -15.42 16.31
N GLY A 10 -17.76 -14.47 15.42
CA GLY A 10 -16.92 -13.30 15.09
C GLY A 10 -16.36 -13.29 13.66
N GLU A 11 -16.47 -14.39 12.91
CA GLU A 11 -16.10 -14.41 11.47
C GLU A 11 -17.20 -13.74 10.61
N LEU A 12 -16.88 -12.63 9.96
CA LEU A 12 -17.75 -11.97 8.97
C LEU A 12 -17.54 -12.60 7.58
N ILE A 13 -18.60 -13.20 7.03
CA ILE A 13 -18.64 -13.68 5.64
C ILE A 13 -19.23 -12.57 4.76
N TYR A 14 -18.49 -12.11 3.76
CA TYR A 14 -19.01 -11.25 2.70
C TYR A 14 -19.33 -12.10 1.46
N PRO A 15 -20.60 -12.27 1.07
CA PRO A 15 -20.97 -12.59 -0.31
C PRO A 15 -20.92 -11.25 -1.09
N ASP A 16 -20.37 -11.12 -2.30
CA ASP A 16 -20.51 -11.92 -3.50
C ASP A 16 -19.25 -11.85 -4.38
N GLU A 17 -19.02 -12.92 -5.16
CA GLU A 17 -18.07 -13.06 -6.30
C GLU A 17 -16.55 -13.12 -6.07
N LEU A 18 -16.06 -13.47 -4.88
CA LEU A 18 -14.69 -13.98 -4.72
C LEU A 18 -14.72 -15.28 -3.91
N THR A 19 -14.67 -16.40 -4.63
CA THR A 19 -14.59 -17.74 -4.06
C THR A 19 -13.38 -17.84 -3.10
N GLU A 20 -13.68 -18.10 -1.82
CA GLU A 20 -12.75 -18.55 -0.76
C GLU A 20 -12.02 -17.51 0.12
N PHE A 21 -12.54 -16.29 0.26
CA PHE A 21 -12.04 -15.38 1.29
C PHE A 21 -12.31 -15.90 2.71
N LYS A 22 -11.27 -15.95 3.55
CA LYS A 22 -11.34 -16.26 4.98
C LYS A 22 -10.63 -15.12 5.70
N GLY A 23 -11.38 -14.22 6.34
CA GLY A 23 -10.84 -13.08 7.08
C GLY A 23 -11.30 -13.08 8.53
N ILE A 24 -10.39 -12.78 9.45
CA ILE A 24 -10.75 -12.41 10.83
C ILE A 24 -10.77 -10.89 10.86
N LEU A 25 -11.91 -10.32 11.22
CA LEU A 25 -12.09 -8.90 11.50
C LEU A 25 -12.42 -8.79 13.00
N ASP A 26 -11.43 -8.42 13.80
CA ASP A 26 -11.68 -7.99 15.18
C ASP A 26 -11.90 -6.47 15.20
N ALA A 27 -12.20 -5.89 16.36
CA ALA A 27 -12.68 -4.52 16.53
C ALA A 27 -11.88 -3.46 15.74
N ASN A 28 -10.56 -3.65 15.53
CA ASN A 28 -9.74 -2.80 14.65
C ASN A 28 -8.58 -3.54 13.95
N THR A 29 -8.55 -4.87 13.90
CA THR A 29 -7.47 -5.62 13.23
C THR A 29 -8.05 -6.53 12.16
N PHE A 30 -7.28 -6.79 11.11
CA PHE A 30 -7.66 -7.79 10.12
C PHE A 30 -6.52 -8.72 9.76
N THR A 31 -6.86 -9.99 9.52
CA THR A 31 -5.97 -10.98 8.92
C THR A 31 -6.72 -11.69 7.81
N ILE A 32 -6.11 -11.74 6.62
CA ILE A 32 -6.74 -12.34 5.43
C ILE A 32 -5.87 -13.49 4.93
N TYR A 33 -6.52 -14.62 4.67
CA TYR A 33 -5.90 -15.83 4.14
C TYR A 33 -6.46 -16.16 2.77
N GLY A 34 -5.63 -16.75 1.91
CA GLY A 34 -6.05 -17.36 0.65
C GLY A 34 -5.44 -16.72 -0.59
N ASP A 35 -5.85 -17.23 -1.76
CA ASP A 35 -5.46 -16.69 -3.05
C ASP A 35 -6.33 -15.47 -3.39
N VAL A 36 -6.01 -14.34 -2.75
CA VAL A 36 -6.75 -13.08 -2.92
C VAL A 36 -5.94 -12.14 -3.79
N SER A 37 -6.55 -11.65 -4.87
CA SER A 37 -5.94 -10.65 -5.76
C SER A 37 -6.35 -9.20 -5.46
N TYR A 38 -7.48 -9.00 -4.78
CA TYR A 38 -8.04 -7.68 -4.45
C TYR A 38 -8.58 -7.65 -3.02
N ILE A 39 -8.22 -6.62 -2.26
CA ILE A 39 -8.71 -6.38 -0.89
C ILE A 39 -9.21 -4.93 -0.79
N ASN A 40 -10.44 -4.75 -0.31
CA ASN A 40 -10.99 -3.44 0.03
C ASN A 40 -11.44 -3.38 1.49
N LEU A 41 -10.81 -2.48 2.22
CA LEU A 41 -10.96 -2.25 3.65
C LEU A 41 -11.09 -0.77 3.96
N ASN A 42 -11.55 0.04 3.00
CA ASN A 42 -11.73 1.47 3.19
C ASN A 42 -12.72 1.75 4.32
N VAL A 43 -12.41 2.76 5.15
CA VAL A 43 -13.31 3.28 6.21
C VAL A 43 -13.73 2.20 7.22
N LYS A 44 -12.77 1.42 7.72
CA LYS A 44 -13.01 0.34 8.69
C LYS A 44 -12.39 0.60 10.07
N LYS A 45 -11.77 1.78 10.28
CA LYS A 45 -11.06 2.17 11.52
C LYS A 45 -9.94 1.19 11.93
N ILE A 46 -9.41 0.44 10.96
CA ILE A 46 -8.38 -0.57 11.20
C ILE A 46 -7.12 0.09 11.72
N THR A 47 -6.53 -0.46 12.78
CA THR A 47 -5.24 -0.05 13.34
C THR A 47 -4.10 -1.00 12.97
N ASN A 48 -4.41 -2.26 12.62
CA ASN A 48 -3.41 -3.24 12.22
C ASN A 48 -3.91 -4.22 11.14
N SER A 49 -3.00 -4.65 10.28
CA SER A 49 -3.26 -5.48 9.11
C SER A 49 -2.22 -6.60 8.99
N ASP A 50 -2.67 -7.86 8.89
CA ASP A 50 -1.83 -8.97 8.42
C ASP A 50 -2.34 -9.48 7.07
N ILE A 51 -1.63 -9.07 6.02
CA ILE A 51 -1.81 -9.52 4.64
C ILE A 51 -0.66 -10.42 4.16
N SER A 52 0.19 -10.89 5.08
CA SER A 52 1.35 -11.72 4.76
C SER A 52 0.96 -13.06 4.12
N LYS A 53 -0.31 -13.46 4.27
CA LYS A 53 -0.89 -14.70 3.74
C LYS A 53 -1.60 -14.51 2.39
N CYS A 54 -1.48 -13.33 1.78
CA CYS A 54 -2.03 -13.00 0.46
C CYS A 54 -0.90 -12.72 -0.56
N PRO A 55 -0.05 -13.70 -0.91
CA PRO A 55 1.12 -13.48 -1.77
C PRO A 55 0.77 -13.12 -3.23
N ASN A 56 -0.47 -13.40 -3.66
CA ASN A 56 -0.99 -13.08 -4.99
C ASN A 56 -1.79 -11.77 -5.03
N LEU A 57 -1.76 -10.99 -3.93
CA LEU A 57 -2.47 -9.71 -3.85
C LEU A 57 -1.90 -8.72 -4.88
N LYS A 58 -2.78 -8.19 -5.72
CA LYS A 58 -2.47 -7.21 -6.77
C LYS A 58 -2.99 -5.83 -6.42
N GLU A 59 -4.05 -5.74 -5.64
CA GLU A 59 -4.72 -4.49 -5.32
C GLU A 59 -5.11 -4.46 -3.84
N LEU A 60 -4.66 -3.42 -3.14
CA LEU A 60 -5.03 -3.16 -1.75
C LEU A 60 -5.60 -1.74 -1.61
N GLN A 61 -6.84 -1.66 -1.16
CA GLN A 61 -7.49 -0.42 -0.75
C GLN A 61 -7.76 -0.47 0.75
N ALA A 62 -7.08 0.38 1.53
CA ALA A 62 -7.27 0.53 2.96
C ALA A 62 -7.24 2.02 3.38
N THR A 63 -7.78 2.87 2.52
CA THR A 63 -7.92 4.32 2.72
C THR A 63 -8.84 4.66 3.91
N SER A 64 -8.53 5.74 4.62
CA SER A 64 -9.32 6.25 5.75
C SER A 64 -9.44 5.24 6.90
N ASN A 65 -8.30 4.73 7.34
CA ASN A 65 -8.18 3.87 8.51
C ASN A 65 -7.29 4.56 9.57
N LYS A 66 -6.72 3.78 10.49
CA LYS A 66 -5.81 4.22 11.55
C LYS A 66 -4.53 3.39 11.54
N LEU A 67 -4.11 2.92 10.38
CA LEU A 67 -2.92 2.11 10.22
C LEU A 67 -1.70 2.94 10.64
N ILE A 68 -0.94 2.42 11.60
CA ILE A 68 0.34 3.01 12.03
C ILE A 68 1.53 2.37 11.30
N SER A 69 1.32 1.17 10.76
CA SER A 69 2.31 0.42 9.98
C SER A 69 1.60 -0.60 9.08
N ILE A 70 2.33 -1.08 8.06
CA ILE A 70 1.89 -2.15 7.17
C ILE A 70 3.12 -2.94 6.68
N ASP A 71 3.05 -4.28 6.75
CA ASP A 71 4.08 -5.15 6.18
C ASP A 71 3.62 -5.66 4.80
N LEU A 72 4.32 -5.21 3.75
CA LEU A 72 4.05 -5.54 2.35
C LEU A 72 5.08 -6.52 1.76
N THR A 73 5.99 -7.06 2.59
CA THR A 73 7.14 -7.86 2.13
C THR A 73 6.74 -9.16 1.43
N LYS A 74 5.51 -9.66 1.66
CA LYS A 74 4.97 -10.85 1.01
C LYS A 74 4.08 -10.56 -0.19
N ASN A 75 3.66 -9.30 -0.37
CA ASN A 75 2.70 -8.90 -1.41
C ASN A 75 3.44 -8.36 -2.64
N VAL A 76 4.39 -9.14 -3.14
CA VAL A 76 5.33 -8.74 -4.20
C VAL A 76 4.67 -8.50 -5.56
N GLN A 77 3.44 -8.99 -5.73
CA GLN A 77 2.61 -8.82 -6.94
C GLN A 77 1.71 -7.59 -6.89
N LEU A 78 1.79 -6.75 -5.85
CA LEU A 78 1.00 -5.53 -5.76
C LEU A 78 1.27 -4.61 -6.94
N THR A 79 0.18 -4.23 -7.60
CA THR A 79 0.14 -3.27 -8.71
C THR A 79 -0.57 -1.98 -8.35
N ASP A 80 -1.49 -1.99 -7.38
CA ASP A 80 -2.22 -0.83 -6.90
C ASP A 80 -2.26 -0.86 -5.36
N LEU A 81 -1.77 0.22 -4.74
CA LEU A 81 -1.74 0.38 -3.29
C LEU A 81 -2.34 1.73 -2.90
N GLN A 82 -3.47 1.69 -2.20
CA GLN A 82 -4.17 2.86 -1.69
C GLN A 82 -4.31 2.75 -0.18
N ILE A 83 -3.48 3.50 0.54
CA ILE A 83 -3.46 3.56 2.01
C ILE A 83 -3.49 5.01 2.51
N ALA A 84 -4.08 5.90 1.71
CA ALA A 84 -4.25 7.31 2.03
C ALA A 84 -5.08 7.51 3.32
N ASN A 85 -4.93 8.66 3.98
CA ASN A 85 -5.67 8.98 5.21
C ASN A 85 -5.48 7.91 6.29
N ASN A 86 -4.23 7.69 6.69
CA ASN A 86 -3.84 6.80 7.79
C ASN A 86 -2.81 7.52 8.69
N GLU A 87 -2.09 6.78 9.55
CA GLU A 87 -1.11 7.34 10.49
C GLU A 87 0.28 6.73 10.31
N LEU A 88 0.61 6.24 9.11
CA LEU A 88 1.91 5.60 8.86
C LEU A 88 3.05 6.61 9.00
N THR A 89 4.13 6.20 9.68
CA THR A 89 5.35 7.02 9.81
C THR A 89 6.48 6.58 8.90
N GLU A 90 6.42 5.36 8.39
CA GLU A 90 7.39 4.78 7.47
C GLU A 90 6.68 3.82 6.50
N LEU A 91 7.28 3.62 5.33
CA LEU A 91 6.79 2.67 4.33
C LEU A 91 7.96 1.99 3.61
N ASP A 92 7.98 0.66 3.63
CA ASP A 92 8.96 -0.13 2.89
C ASP A 92 8.32 -0.78 1.66
N LEU A 93 8.73 -0.32 0.47
CA LEU A 93 8.28 -0.80 -0.83
C LEU A 93 9.40 -1.54 -1.59
N SER A 94 10.47 -1.93 -0.90
CA SER A 94 11.67 -2.52 -1.53
C SER A 94 11.41 -3.82 -2.28
N ASN A 95 10.29 -4.50 -1.99
CA ASN A 95 9.87 -5.75 -2.63
C ASN A 95 8.68 -5.59 -3.60
N ASN A 96 8.14 -4.39 -3.78
CA ASN A 96 6.90 -4.15 -4.52
C ASN A 96 7.17 -3.51 -5.89
N ALA A 97 8.11 -4.09 -6.66
CA ALA A 97 8.60 -3.54 -7.93
C ALA A 97 7.53 -3.45 -9.04
N GLU A 98 6.44 -4.18 -8.90
CA GLU A 98 5.32 -4.26 -9.86
C GLU A 98 4.25 -3.16 -9.65
N LEU A 99 4.43 -2.29 -8.64
CA LEU A 99 3.49 -1.18 -8.39
C LEU A 99 3.38 -0.27 -9.61
N LYS A 100 2.14 0.13 -9.91
CA LYS A 100 1.74 1.02 -11.00
C LYS A 100 1.13 2.32 -10.47
N GLU A 101 0.36 2.22 -9.40
CA GLU A 101 -0.27 3.33 -8.68
C GLU A 101 0.08 3.22 -7.19
N LEU A 102 0.52 4.32 -6.59
CA LEU A 102 0.83 4.42 -5.17
C LEU A 102 0.18 5.66 -4.56
N TRP A 103 -0.83 5.46 -3.71
CA TRP A 103 -1.57 6.55 -3.06
C TRP A 103 -1.39 6.43 -1.54
N ILE A 104 -0.56 7.32 -1.01
CA ILE A 104 -0.12 7.35 0.39
C ILE A 104 -0.32 8.73 1.01
N ASP A 105 -1.06 9.61 0.35
CA ASP A 105 -1.37 10.96 0.82
C ASP A 105 -2.06 10.97 2.19
N SER A 106 -1.94 12.10 2.89
CA SER A 106 -2.55 12.28 4.21
C SER A 106 -2.11 11.19 5.20
N ASN A 107 -0.81 11.07 5.39
CA ASN A 107 -0.17 10.19 6.38
C ASN A 107 0.88 11.00 7.17
N LYS A 108 1.75 10.34 7.94
CA LYS A 108 2.86 10.96 8.68
C LYS A 108 4.21 10.41 8.21
N ILE A 109 4.30 9.95 6.96
CA ILE A 109 5.43 9.18 6.45
C ILE A 109 6.65 10.08 6.36
N LYS A 110 7.73 9.68 7.04
CA LYS A 110 9.04 10.37 7.04
C LYS A 110 10.06 9.69 6.15
N THR A 111 9.92 8.38 6.02
CA THR A 111 10.86 7.52 5.31
C THR A 111 10.13 6.55 4.41
N ILE A 112 10.55 6.53 3.14
CA ILE A 112 10.13 5.56 2.15
C ILE A 112 11.37 4.80 1.70
N LYS A 113 11.36 3.48 1.84
CA LYS A 113 12.37 2.62 1.23
C LYS A 113 11.84 2.12 -0.09
N ALA A 114 12.53 2.46 -1.17
CA ALA A 114 12.22 1.98 -2.51
C ALA A 114 13.51 1.57 -3.22
N LYS A 115 13.41 0.63 -4.16
CA LYS A 115 14.57 0.18 -4.94
C LYS A 115 14.44 0.54 -6.42
N LYS A 116 13.57 -0.18 -7.12
CA LYS A 116 13.27 0.05 -8.54
C LYS A 116 11.82 -0.34 -8.77
N PHE A 117 11.05 0.58 -9.32
CA PHE A 117 9.75 0.27 -9.88
C PHE A 117 9.89 0.05 -11.38
N ASN A 118 9.21 -0.97 -11.89
CA ASN A 118 9.25 -1.29 -13.32
C ASN A 118 8.18 -0.52 -14.09
N GLN A 119 7.06 -0.19 -13.43
CA GLN A 119 5.83 0.29 -14.09
C GLN A 119 5.12 1.41 -13.34
N LEU A 120 5.72 1.95 -12.26
CA LEU A 120 5.10 2.96 -11.41
C LEU A 120 4.94 4.26 -12.19
N ARG A 121 3.69 4.66 -12.41
CA ARG A 121 3.35 5.80 -13.27
C ARG A 121 2.75 6.96 -12.50
N ARG A 122 2.23 6.71 -11.30
CA ARG A 122 1.65 7.73 -10.43
C ARG A 122 1.98 7.45 -8.97
N ILE A 123 2.43 8.50 -8.29
CA ILE A 123 2.64 8.59 -6.86
C ILE A 123 1.88 9.81 -6.36
N ILE A 124 0.97 9.58 -5.42
CA ILE A 124 0.29 10.63 -4.67
C ILE A 124 0.76 10.52 -3.23
N CYS A 125 1.54 11.50 -2.77
CA CYS A 125 2.18 11.47 -1.46
C CYS A 125 2.16 12.82 -0.75
N GLN A 126 1.22 13.69 -1.11
CA GLN A 126 0.96 14.95 -0.42
C GLN A 126 0.59 14.71 1.04
N ASP A 127 0.61 15.77 1.85
CA ASP A 127 0.21 15.76 3.25
C ASP A 127 0.94 14.64 4.02
N ASN A 128 2.26 14.63 3.91
CA ASN A 128 3.16 13.74 4.66
C ASN A 128 4.35 14.54 5.24
N GLU A 129 5.28 13.85 5.90
CA GLU A 129 6.51 14.45 6.46
C GLU A 129 7.76 13.88 5.76
N ILE A 130 7.67 13.58 4.45
CA ILE A 130 8.69 12.80 3.73
C ILE A 130 9.99 13.61 3.65
N SER A 131 11.06 13.08 4.24
CA SER A 131 12.37 13.72 4.16
C SER A 131 12.87 13.85 2.71
N ALA A 132 13.59 14.94 2.42
CA ALA A 132 14.23 15.16 1.11
C ALA A 132 15.05 13.95 0.65
N LYS A 133 15.80 13.32 1.56
CA LYS A 133 16.52 12.07 1.30
C LYS A 133 15.62 10.95 0.76
N SER A 134 14.46 10.75 1.38
CA SER A 134 13.51 9.70 0.96
C SER A 134 12.84 10.05 -0.36
N MET A 135 12.55 11.33 -0.61
CA MET A 135 12.09 11.78 -1.93
C MET A 135 13.13 11.49 -3.01
N ILE A 136 14.41 11.80 -2.79
CA ILE A 136 15.51 11.48 -3.71
C ILE A 136 15.57 9.97 -3.99
N GLU A 137 15.46 9.12 -2.97
CA GLU A 137 15.44 7.66 -3.14
C GLU A 137 14.23 7.21 -3.96
N LEU A 138 13.05 7.80 -3.74
CA LEU A 138 11.84 7.53 -4.51
C LEU A 138 11.97 7.94 -5.98
N PHE A 139 12.53 9.12 -6.27
CA PHE A 139 12.79 9.57 -7.65
C PHE A 139 13.75 8.63 -8.38
N LYS A 140 14.84 8.21 -7.71
CA LYS A 140 15.78 7.23 -8.26
C LYS A 140 15.10 5.89 -8.58
N ALA A 141 14.13 5.48 -7.77
CA ALA A 141 13.40 4.24 -7.99
C ALA A 141 12.47 4.28 -9.23
N VAL A 142 12.05 5.47 -9.68
CA VAL A 142 11.14 5.66 -10.83
C VAL A 142 11.80 6.24 -12.09
N GLN A 143 13.04 6.72 -12.03
CA GLN A 143 13.72 7.37 -13.15
C GLN A 143 13.83 6.51 -14.43
N HIS A 144 13.69 5.19 -14.29
CA HIS A 144 13.76 4.23 -15.40
C HIS A 144 12.39 3.92 -16.03
N VAL A 145 11.30 4.44 -15.46
CA VAL A 145 9.96 4.17 -15.93
C VAL A 145 9.62 5.15 -17.05
N GLU A 146 9.65 4.66 -18.28
CA GLU A 146 9.20 5.42 -19.45
C GLU A 146 7.69 5.25 -19.63
N LYS A 147 6.93 6.36 -19.62
CA LYS A 147 5.53 6.36 -20.07
C LYS A 147 5.47 6.37 -21.60
N PRO A 148 4.39 5.85 -22.21
CA PRO A 148 4.07 6.17 -23.61
C PRO A 148 4.06 7.71 -23.79
N GLY A 149 4.99 8.23 -24.59
CA GLY A 149 5.21 9.68 -24.74
C GLY A 149 6.41 10.27 -23.98
N GLY A 150 7.25 9.45 -23.32
CA GLY A 150 8.54 9.87 -22.74
C GLY A 150 8.48 10.55 -21.38
N ALA A 151 7.31 10.59 -20.73
CA ALA A 151 7.15 11.18 -19.40
C ALA A 151 7.59 10.21 -18.28
N VAL A 152 8.19 10.76 -17.22
CA VAL A 152 8.53 10.04 -15.99
C VAL A 152 7.27 9.82 -15.14
N ALA A 153 7.32 8.96 -14.12
CA ALA A 153 6.28 8.83 -13.11
C ALA A 153 5.83 10.21 -12.59
N GLU A 154 4.51 10.41 -12.46
CA GLU A 154 3.96 11.65 -11.93
C GLU A 154 3.98 11.55 -10.41
N VAL A 155 4.68 12.47 -9.75
CA VAL A 155 4.78 12.52 -8.30
C VAL A 155 4.11 13.80 -7.84
N SER A 156 3.10 13.68 -6.99
CA SER A 156 2.43 14.82 -6.38
C SER A 156 2.78 14.88 -4.88
N TYR A 157 3.32 16.02 -4.47
CA TYR A 157 3.89 16.32 -3.15
C TYR A 157 3.64 17.81 -2.82
N ASP A 158 3.88 18.21 -1.57
CA ASP A 158 3.35 19.47 -1.03
C ASP A 158 4.02 20.74 -1.58
N THR A 159 5.36 20.78 -1.70
CA THR A 159 6.05 21.97 -2.24
C THR A 159 7.35 21.65 -2.99
N GLU A 160 7.71 22.46 -4.00
CA GLU A 160 9.01 22.38 -4.70
C GLU A 160 10.22 22.65 -3.78
N GLU A 161 10.03 23.30 -2.63
CA GLU A 161 11.11 23.51 -1.65
C GLU A 161 11.65 22.19 -1.09
N ASP A 162 10.82 21.14 -1.01
CA ASP A 162 11.24 19.79 -0.63
C ASP A 162 12.17 19.13 -1.67
N LEU A 163 12.27 19.71 -2.88
CA LEU A 163 13.17 19.29 -3.96
C LEU A 163 14.42 20.16 -4.11
N ASN A 164 14.52 21.31 -3.46
CA ASN A 164 15.70 22.19 -3.59
C ASN A 164 16.99 21.59 -2.97
N GLU A 165 16.91 20.39 -2.38
CA GLU A 165 18.05 19.56 -1.96
C GLU A 165 18.34 18.38 -2.90
N VAL A 166 17.64 18.26 -4.03
CA VAL A 166 17.86 17.21 -5.04
C VAL A 166 18.93 17.71 -6.03
N PRO A 167 20.10 17.06 -6.14
CA PRO A 167 21.11 17.41 -7.15
C PRO A 167 20.68 17.08 -8.57
#